data_AF-A0A953ZWU1-F1
#
_entry.id   AF-A0A953ZWU1-F1
#
_cell.length_a   1.000
_cell.length_b   1.000
_cell.length_c   1.000
_cell.angle_alpha   90.00
_cell.angle_beta   90.00
_cell.angle_gamma   90.00
#
_symmetry.space_group_name_H-M   'P 1'
#
loop_
_entity.id
_entity.type
_entity.pdbx_description
1 polymer ?
#
loop_
_entity_poly.entity_id
_entity_poly.type
_entity_poly.pdbx_seq_one_letter_code
_entity_poly.pdbx_strand_id
1 'polypeptide(L)'
;MRLRHFSPRTEEAYLGWMRRYYEFHGRRDPTTLDAEHVTASLNDLATHRRVAASTQNQALAALLFFYRHVLEIELPWLDDLVHARAPQRLPVVLTQDEVRAVLAHLDGVPHLMTKLLYGCGLRLLECCRLRVKDVDFGRNQIAVRSGKGDKDRVTMLPATVRSELMTHLEAVHAQHARDLADGAGWVELPGALAKKLPSAGREWAWSWVFPATRIYVERETGQRRRHHLHETVVQRAVRVAVLAAGISKRATCHTFRHSFATHLLESGSDIRTVQELLGH
;
A
#
# COMPACT_ATOMS: atom_id res chain seq x y z
N MET A 1 -15.13 11.89 -6.73
CA MET A 1 -13.88 11.31 -6.15
C MET A 1 -12.72 11.36 -7.13
N ARG A 2 -12.84 10.81 -8.34
CA ARG A 2 -11.77 10.83 -9.37
C ARG A 2 -11.30 12.24 -9.76
N LEU A 3 -12.22 13.20 -9.83
CA LEU A 3 -11.90 14.63 -10.04
C LEU A 3 -11.03 15.25 -8.94
N ARG A 4 -11.04 14.67 -7.73
CA ARG A 4 -10.25 15.11 -6.58
C ARG A 4 -9.02 14.22 -6.35
N HIS A 5 -8.64 13.42 -7.34
CA HIS A 5 -7.43 12.57 -7.34
C HIS A 5 -7.31 11.60 -6.16
N PHE A 6 -8.43 11.15 -5.60
CA PHE A 6 -8.41 10.11 -4.58
C PHE A 6 -7.87 8.79 -5.11
N SER A 7 -7.13 8.08 -4.27
CA SER A 7 -6.62 6.75 -4.63
C SER A 7 -7.79 5.77 -4.89
N PRO A 8 -7.63 4.76 -5.77
CA PRO A 8 -8.68 3.76 -6.00
C PRO A 8 -9.16 3.06 -4.71
N ARG A 9 -8.25 2.82 -3.76
CA ARG A 9 -8.61 2.25 -2.45
C ARG A 9 -9.46 3.18 -1.60
N THR A 10 -9.20 4.48 -1.66
CA THR A 10 -10.02 5.50 -0.98
C THR A 10 -11.41 5.54 -1.60
N GLU A 11 -11.50 5.51 -2.94
CA GLU A 11 -12.77 5.45 -3.66
C GLU A 11 -13.59 4.22 -3.26
N GLU A 12 -12.98 3.03 -3.30
CA GLU A 12 -13.64 1.78 -2.90
C GLU A 12 -14.13 1.81 -1.44
N ALA A 13 -13.28 2.26 -0.51
CA ALA A 13 -13.65 2.36 0.90
C ALA A 13 -14.81 3.34 1.11
N TYR A 14 -14.76 4.51 0.46
CA TYR A 14 -15.78 5.54 0.62
C TYR A 14 -17.11 5.09 0.02
N LEU A 15 -17.10 4.53 -1.19
CA LEU A 15 -18.30 3.96 -1.82
C LEU A 15 -18.89 2.83 -0.96
N GLY A 16 -18.04 1.98 -0.35
CA GLY A 16 -18.48 0.94 0.57
C GLY A 16 -19.15 1.48 1.84
N TRP A 17 -18.67 2.61 2.38
CA TRP A 17 -19.32 3.29 3.50
C TRP A 17 -20.64 3.96 3.10
N MET A 18 -20.68 4.63 1.95
CA MET A 18 -21.91 5.23 1.42
C MET A 18 -23.01 4.19 1.19
N ARG A 19 -22.67 3.02 0.62
CA ARG A 19 -23.64 1.92 0.43
C ARG A 19 -24.18 1.40 1.76
N ARG A 20 -23.30 1.16 2.74
CA ARG A 20 -23.73 0.70 4.08
C ARG A 20 -24.63 1.71 4.78
N TYR A 21 -24.33 3.00 4.64
CA TYR A 21 -25.15 4.08 5.19
C TYR A 21 -26.54 4.12 4.53
N TYR A 22 -26.59 4.02 3.21
CA TYR A 22 -27.85 3.95 2.45
C TYR A 22 -28.69 2.72 2.86
N GLU A 23 -28.06 1.56 3.03
CA GLU A 23 -28.73 0.34 3.49
C GLU A 23 -29.23 0.46 4.95
N PHE A 24 -28.43 1.05 5.84
CA PHE A 24 -28.80 1.26 7.25
C PHE A 24 -30.08 2.09 7.40
N HIS A 25 -30.27 3.09 6.56
CA HIS A 25 -31.48 3.92 6.55
C HIS A 25 -32.59 3.39 5.64
N GLY A 26 -32.58 2.09 5.31
CA GLY A 26 -33.65 1.46 4.55
C GLY A 26 -33.79 2.02 3.13
N ARG A 27 -32.68 2.43 2.51
CA ARG A 27 -32.63 2.97 1.15
C ARG A 27 -33.36 4.30 0.96
N ARG A 28 -33.55 5.07 2.05
CA ARG A 28 -34.07 6.44 2.00
C ARG A 28 -33.12 7.36 1.24
N ASP A 29 -33.68 8.38 0.61
CA ASP A 29 -32.92 9.44 -0.06
C ASP A 29 -31.99 10.13 0.96
N PRO A 30 -30.65 10.07 0.79
CA PRO A 30 -29.71 10.67 1.72
C PRO A 30 -29.85 12.19 1.89
N THR A 31 -30.46 12.90 0.94
CA THR A 31 -30.72 14.35 1.04
C THR A 31 -31.79 14.69 2.08
N THR A 32 -32.62 13.70 2.46
CA THR A 32 -33.67 13.83 3.49
C THR A 32 -33.19 13.45 4.90
N LEU A 33 -31.92 13.09 5.05
CA LEU A 33 -31.33 12.65 6.31
C LEU A 33 -30.49 13.76 6.93
N ASP A 34 -30.52 13.85 8.25
CA ASP A 34 -29.89 14.91 9.04
C ASP A 34 -28.79 14.38 9.98
N ALA A 35 -28.41 15.20 10.96
CA ALA A 35 -27.36 14.94 11.95
C ALA A 35 -27.61 13.69 12.75
N GLU A 36 -28.88 13.48 13.12
CA GLU A 36 -29.28 12.39 13.98
C GLU A 36 -29.15 11.07 13.23
N HIS A 37 -29.44 11.07 11.93
CA HIS A 37 -29.30 9.90 11.07
C HIS A 37 -27.82 9.51 10.91
N VAL A 38 -26.94 10.47 10.60
CA VAL A 38 -25.49 10.22 10.55
C VAL A 38 -24.98 9.70 11.89
N THR A 39 -25.33 10.36 12.98
CA THR A 39 -24.93 9.98 14.35
C THR A 39 -25.44 8.59 14.72
N ALA A 40 -26.69 8.26 14.40
CA ALA A 40 -27.28 6.95 14.64
C ALA A 40 -26.52 5.85 13.90
N SER A 41 -26.18 6.08 12.62
CA SER A 41 -25.40 5.10 11.84
C SER A 41 -24.00 4.88 12.41
N LEU A 42 -23.33 5.95 12.87
CA LEU A 42 -21.99 5.85 13.47
C LEU A 42 -22.04 5.22 14.87
N ASN A 43 -23.11 5.46 15.63
CA ASN A 43 -23.35 4.83 16.91
C ASN A 43 -23.63 3.33 16.75
N ASP A 44 -24.43 2.91 15.77
CA ASP A 44 -24.63 1.48 15.46
C ASP A 44 -23.29 0.77 15.17
N LEU A 45 -22.40 1.43 14.42
CA LEU A 45 -21.06 0.92 14.17
C LEU A 45 -20.28 0.71 15.47
N ALA A 46 -20.39 1.62 16.44
CA ALA A 46 -19.68 1.54 17.72
C ALA A 46 -20.32 0.55 18.71
N THR A 47 -21.64 0.52 18.82
CA THR A 47 -22.35 -0.21 19.88
C THR A 47 -22.75 -1.63 19.48
N HIS A 48 -23.42 -1.78 18.33
CA HIS A 48 -23.92 -3.07 17.84
C HIS A 48 -22.85 -3.82 17.06
N ARG A 49 -22.18 -3.14 16.12
CA ARG A 49 -21.12 -3.74 15.28
C ARG A 49 -19.75 -3.78 15.97
N ARG A 50 -19.57 -2.99 17.04
CA ARG A 50 -18.35 -2.92 17.86
C ARG A 50 -17.07 -2.73 17.05
N VAL A 51 -17.12 -1.86 16.04
CA VAL A 51 -15.96 -1.59 15.19
C VAL A 51 -14.88 -0.79 15.92
N ALA A 52 -13.64 -0.86 15.45
CA ALA A 52 -12.57 -0.03 15.97
C ALA A 52 -12.80 1.46 15.66
N ALA A 53 -12.30 2.35 16.52
CA ALA A 53 -12.40 3.81 16.35
C ALA A 53 -11.86 4.29 14.99
N SER A 54 -10.79 3.70 14.47
CA SER A 54 -10.26 4.02 13.13
C SER A 54 -11.23 3.69 12.00
N THR A 55 -11.98 2.59 12.14
CA THR A 55 -13.04 2.18 11.20
C THR A 55 -14.19 3.17 11.24
N GLN A 56 -14.63 3.58 12.44
CA GLN A 56 -15.67 4.59 12.62
C GLN A 56 -15.24 5.95 12.04
N ASN A 57 -14.00 6.37 12.29
CA ASN A 57 -13.46 7.61 11.73
C ASN A 57 -13.35 7.57 10.19
N GLN A 58 -13.05 6.41 9.60
CA GLN A 58 -13.09 6.25 8.14
C GLN A 58 -14.51 6.34 7.59
N ALA A 59 -15.50 5.75 8.28
CA ALA A 59 -16.90 5.87 7.93
C ALA A 59 -17.35 7.34 8.00
N LEU A 60 -17.06 8.02 9.10
CA LEU A 60 -17.33 9.46 9.28
C LEU A 60 -16.70 10.27 8.14
N ALA A 61 -15.41 10.10 7.85
CA ALA A 61 -14.75 10.82 6.75
C ALA A 61 -15.40 10.57 5.38
N ALA A 62 -15.85 9.34 5.12
CA ALA A 62 -16.58 9.02 3.89
C ALA A 62 -17.95 9.71 3.81
N LEU A 63 -18.67 9.81 4.93
CA LEU A 63 -19.97 10.50 5.02
C LEU A 63 -19.80 12.02 4.93
N LEU A 64 -18.81 12.60 5.62
CA LEU A 64 -18.46 14.02 5.48
C LEU A 64 -18.17 14.36 4.01
N PHE A 65 -17.38 13.51 3.33
CA PHE A 65 -17.11 13.67 1.90
C PHE A 65 -18.38 13.54 1.06
N PHE A 66 -19.25 12.58 1.37
CA PHE A 66 -20.51 12.37 0.64
C PHE A 66 -21.38 13.62 0.66
N TYR A 67 -21.69 14.14 1.85
CA TYR A 67 -22.56 15.28 2.00
C TYR A 67 -21.95 16.57 1.42
N ARG A 68 -20.69 16.87 1.77
CA ARG A 68 -20.05 18.13 1.35
C ARG A 68 -19.69 18.19 -0.13
N HIS A 69 -19.36 17.06 -0.75
CA HIS A 69 -18.73 17.06 -2.08
C HIS A 69 -19.46 16.23 -3.14
N VAL A 70 -20.45 15.43 -2.76
CA VAL A 70 -21.30 14.69 -3.71
C VAL A 70 -22.70 15.27 -3.72
N LEU A 71 -23.29 15.51 -2.55
CA LEU A 71 -24.63 16.10 -2.44
C LEU A 71 -24.60 17.63 -2.41
N GLU A 72 -23.41 18.23 -2.19
CA GLU A 72 -23.22 19.68 -2.04
C GLU A 72 -24.13 20.29 -0.96
N ILE A 73 -24.40 19.52 0.10
CA ILE A 73 -25.17 19.97 1.26
C ILE A 73 -24.19 20.39 2.34
N GLU A 74 -24.20 21.69 2.65
CA GLU A 74 -23.57 22.21 3.86
C GLU A 74 -24.46 21.88 5.06
N LEU A 75 -23.95 21.05 5.95
CA LEU A 75 -24.63 20.73 7.19
C LEU A 75 -23.81 21.35 8.33
N PRO A 76 -24.31 22.42 8.98
CA PRO A 76 -23.58 23.12 10.03
C PRO A 76 -23.13 22.22 11.19
N TRP A 77 -23.88 21.14 11.46
CA TRP A 77 -23.58 20.18 12.52
C TRP A 77 -22.52 19.14 12.15
N LEU A 78 -22.09 19.03 10.88
CA LEU A 78 -21.08 18.04 10.47
C LEU A 78 -19.74 18.25 11.17
N ASP A 79 -19.41 19.50 11.51
CA ASP A 79 -18.15 19.87 12.17
C ASP A 79 -18.17 19.60 13.68
N ASP A 80 -19.35 19.45 14.28
CA ASP A 80 -19.53 19.11 15.71
C ASP A 80 -19.52 17.59 15.96
N LEU A 81 -19.46 16.76 14.90
CA LEU A 81 -19.41 15.32 15.04
C LEU A 81 -18.12 14.88 15.73
N VAL A 82 -18.27 14.27 16.91
CA VAL A 82 -17.13 13.81 17.71
C VAL A 82 -16.44 12.63 17.04
N HIS A 83 -15.16 12.83 16.71
CA HIS A 83 -14.30 11.74 16.27
C HIS A 83 -14.09 10.70 17.39
N ALA A 84 -14.16 9.43 17.01
CA ALA A 84 -13.86 8.35 17.92
C ALA A 84 -12.38 8.40 18.33
N ARG A 85 -12.10 8.46 19.63
CA ARG A 85 -10.73 8.43 20.15
C ARG A 85 -10.16 7.03 19.95
N ALA A 86 -9.18 6.90 19.06
CA ALA A 86 -8.43 5.67 18.90
C ALA A 86 -7.33 5.59 19.97
N PRO A 87 -7.24 4.50 20.76
CA PRO A 87 -6.12 4.32 21.68
C PRO A 87 -4.82 4.21 20.89
N GLN A 88 -3.82 4.99 21.28
CA GLN A 88 -2.48 4.90 20.68
C GLN A 88 -1.83 3.60 21.16
N ARG A 89 -1.62 2.66 20.24
CA ARG A 89 -0.94 1.39 20.53
C ARG A 89 0.55 1.53 20.22
N LEU A 90 1.39 0.94 21.07
CA LEU A 90 2.82 0.88 20.82
C LEU A 90 3.09 0.07 19.53
N PRO A 91 4.03 0.53 18.67
CA PRO A 91 4.45 -0.26 17.52
C PRO A 91 5.02 -1.60 17.96
N VAL A 92 4.70 -2.65 17.23
CA VAL A 92 5.38 -3.95 17.40
C VAL A 92 6.70 -3.89 16.66
N VAL A 93 7.78 -4.26 17.36
CA VAL A 93 9.14 -4.35 16.82
C VAL A 93 9.67 -5.76 17.05
N LEU A 94 10.17 -6.38 15.98
CA LEU A 94 10.94 -7.62 16.04
C LEU A 94 12.40 -7.31 16.35
N THR A 95 13.05 -8.15 17.17
CA THR A 95 14.51 -8.15 17.33
C THR A 95 15.19 -8.63 16.05
N GLN A 96 16.51 -8.41 15.93
CA GLN A 96 17.27 -8.91 14.77
C GLN A 96 17.22 -10.44 14.66
N ASP A 97 17.22 -11.16 15.79
CA ASP A 97 17.11 -12.62 15.82
C ASP A 97 15.74 -13.09 15.35
N GLU A 98 14.68 -12.44 15.80
CA GLU A 98 13.32 -12.71 15.35
C GLU A 98 13.16 -12.43 13.85
N VAL A 99 13.74 -11.33 13.34
CA VAL A 99 13.74 -11.04 11.90
C VAL A 99 14.43 -12.17 11.13
N ARG A 100 15.61 -12.62 11.58
CA ARG A 100 16.33 -13.74 10.96
C ARG A 100 15.51 -15.03 10.98
N ALA A 101 14.85 -15.33 12.10
CA ALA A 101 14.00 -16.52 12.25
C ALA A 101 12.82 -16.49 11.26
N VAL A 102 12.14 -15.35 11.09
CA VAL A 102 11.05 -15.26 10.09
C VAL A 102 11.58 -15.41 8.68
N LEU A 103 12.69 -14.76 8.34
CA LEU A 103 13.27 -14.85 7.00
C LEU A 103 13.67 -16.28 6.63
N ALA A 104 14.13 -17.09 7.59
CA ALA A 104 14.47 -18.49 7.38
C ALA A 104 13.27 -19.38 6.97
N HIS A 105 12.04 -18.94 7.23
CA HIS A 105 10.80 -19.61 6.82
C HIS A 105 10.15 -19.01 5.57
N LEU A 106 10.85 -18.11 4.87
CA LEU A 106 10.40 -17.53 3.61
C LEU A 106 11.33 -17.97 2.49
N ASP A 107 10.75 -18.17 1.31
CA ASP A 107 11.45 -18.51 0.09
C ASP A 107 11.00 -17.64 -1.09
N GLY A 108 11.76 -17.67 -2.18
CA GLY A 108 11.44 -17.01 -3.44
C GLY A 108 11.13 -15.51 -3.32
N VAL A 109 10.10 -15.06 -4.05
CA VAL A 109 9.74 -13.64 -4.14
C VAL A 109 9.31 -13.05 -2.77
N PRO A 110 8.46 -13.71 -1.96
CA PRO A 110 8.13 -13.20 -0.62
C PRO A 110 9.34 -13.00 0.29
N HIS A 111 10.35 -13.87 0.22
CA HIS A 111 11.60 -13.72 0.96
C HIS A 111 12.32 -12.42 0.56
N LEU A 112 12.60 -12.25 -0.73
CA LEU A 112 13.28 -11.06 -1.26
C LEU A 112 12.49 -9.77 -0.93
N MET A 113 11.17 -9.79 -1.13
CA MET A 113 10.31 -8.64 -0.79
C MET A 113 10.38 -8.31 0.70
N THR A 114 10.36 -9.31 1.58
CA THR A 114 10.46 -9.08 3.04
C THR A 114 11.82 -8.54 3.45
N LYS A 115 12.91 -9.01 2.82
CA LYS A 115 14.25 -8.42 2.99
C LYS A 115 14.29 -6.96 2.57
N LEU A 116 13.57 -6.57 1.51
CA LEU A 116 13.45 -5.16 1.10
C LEU A 116 12.59 -4.33 2.05
N LEU A 117 11.48 -4.88 2.58
CA LEU A 117 10.67 -4.18 3.59
C LEU A 117 11.47 -3.85 4.84
N TYR A 118 12.29 -4.79 5.29
CA TYR A 118 13.21 -4.61 6.40
C TYR A 118 14.40 -3.75 6.00
N GLY A 119 15.29 -4.23 5.13
CA GLY A 119 16.57 -3.58 4.85
C GLY A 119 16.49 -2.22 4.16
N CYS A 120 15.38 -1.91 3.48
CA CYS A 120 15.19 -0.61 2.81
C CYS A 120 14.08 0.23 3.47
N GLY A 121 13.45 -0.28 4.53
CA GLY A 121 12.34 0.39 5.21
C GLY A 121 11.13 0.64 4.31
N LEU A 122 10.88 -0.14 3.26
CA LEU A 122 9.77 0.12 2.31
C LEU A 122 8.40 -0.17 2.92
N ARG A 123 7.36 0.61 2.56
CA ARG A 123 5.98 0.19 2.77
C ARG A 123 5.65 -0.95 1.81
N LEU A 124 4.74 -1.84 2.20
CA LEU A 124 4.37 -3.00 1.37
C LEU A 124 3.97 -2.61 -0.06
N LEU A 125 3.12 -1.60 -0.23
CA LEU A 125 2.72 -1.14 -1.56
C LEU A 125 3.85 -0.45 -2.33
N GLU A 126 4.79 0.22 -1.66
CA GLU A 126 5.96 0.81 -2.32
C GLU A 126 6.85 -0.29 -2.87
N CYS A 127 7.05 -1.37 -2.11
CA CYS A 127 7.78 -2.56 -2.56
C CYS A 127 7.08 -3.25 -3.74
N CYS A 128 5.76 -3.47 -3.66
CA CYS A 128 4.99 -4.03 -4.77
C CYS A 128 5.10 -3.17 -6.04
N ARG A 129 5.02 -1.84 -5.91
CA ARG A 129 4.98 -0.91 -7.04
C ARG A 129 6.34 -0.47 -7.56
N LEU A 130 7.42 -1.03 -7.03
CA LEU A 130 8.77 -0.67 -7.43
C LEU A 130 8.98 -0.97 -8.93
N ARG A 131 9.52 0.00 -9.67
CA ARG A 131 9.91 -0.18 -11.07
C ARG A 131 11.39 -0.46 -11.19
N VAL A 132 11.81 -1.10 -12.27
CA VAL A 132 13.23 -1.39 -12.53
C VAL A 132 14.08 -0.12 -12.50
N LYS A 133 13.63 0.96 -13.15
CA LYS A 133 14.34 2.25 -13.17
C LYS A 133 14.50 2.92 -11.81
N ASP A 134 13.75 2.48 -10.81
CA ASP A 134 13.78 3.05 -9.47
C ASP A 134 14.88 2.42 -8.60
N VAL A 135 15.56 1.36 -9.08
CA VAL A 135 16.66 0.69 -8.40
C VAL A 135 18.00 1.16 -8.98
N ASP A 136 18.77 1.91 -8.19
CA ASP A 136 20.12 2.37 -8.56
C ASP A 136 21.18 1.52 -7.84
N PHE A 137 21.68 0.50 -8.54
CA PHE A 137 22.76 -0.35 -8.05
C PHE A 137 24.11 0.37 -7.96
N GLY A 138 24.31 1.44 -8.73
CA GLY A 138 25.54 2.23 -8.69
C GLY A 138 25.65 3.02 -7.39
N ARG A 139 24.53 3.61 -6.95
CA ARG A 139 24.44 4.38 -5.70
C ARG A 139 23.98 3.56 -4.49
N ASN A 140 23.63 2.28 -4.66
CA ASN A 140 23.00 1.45 -3.63
C ASN A 140 21.76 2.13 -3.03
N GLN A 141 20.85 2.56 -3.91
CA GLN A 141 19.67 3.34 -3.53
C GLN A 141 18.41 2.84 -4.25
N ILE A 142 17.26 3.06 -3.61
CA ILE A 142 15.94 2.88 -4.20
C ILE A 142 15.20 4.21 -4.17
N ALA A 143 14.76 4.69 -5.32
CA ALA A 143 13.87 5.84 -5.45
C ALA A 143 12.41 5.41 -5.30
N VAL A 144 11.78 5.79 -4.19
CA VAL A 144 10.35 5.54 -3.97
C VAL A 144 9.55 6.69 -4.56
N ARG A 145 8.79 6.39 -5.62
CA ARG A 145 7.92 7.35 -6.31
C ARG A 145 6.51 7.38 -5.73
N SER A 146 5.88 8.56 -5.69
CA SER A 146 4.50 8.74 -5.23
C SER A 146 4.24 8.09 -3.86
N GLY A 147 5.11 8.39 -2.90
CA GLY A 147 4.98 7.95 -1.52
C GLY A 147 3.76 8.57 -0.82
N LYS A 148 3.72 8.51 0.51
CA LYS A 148 2.65 9.14 1.30
C LYS A 148 2.58 10.64 0.97
N GLY A 149 1.40 11.10 0.55
CA GLY A 149 1.18 12.49 0.14
C GLY A 149 1.77 12.84 -1.24
N ASP A 150 2.01 11.84 -2.08
CA ASP A 150 2.62 11.99 -3.42
C ASP A 150 4.03 12.59 -3.39
N LYS A 151 4.75 12.35 -2.28
CA LYS A 151 6.14 12.76 -2.12
C LYS A 151 7.09 11.64 -2.52
N ASP A 152 8.05 11.98 -3.36
CA ASP A 152 9.16 11.11 -3.70
C ASP A 152 10.20 11.12 -2.57
N ARG A 153 10.90 9.99 -2.40
CA ARG A 153 12.05 9.90 -1.51
C ARG A 153 13.05 8.87 -2.00
N VAL A 154 14.24 8.89 -1.42
CA VAL A 154 15.26 7.86 -1.64
C VAL A 154 15.46 7.07 -0.34
N THR A 155 15.63 5.76 -0.46
CA THR A 155 16.08 4.90 0.64
C THR A 155 17.31 4.10 0.22
N MET A 156 17.99 3.51 1.21
CA MET A 156 19.16 2.67 1.01
C MET A 156 18.79 1.31 0.38
N LEU A 157 19.71 0.74 -0.41
CA LEU A 157 19.71 -0.66 -0.85
C LEU A 157 20.88 -1.40 -0.19
N PRO A 158 20.63 -2.24 0.82
CA PRO A 158 21.70 -2.98 1.49
C PRO A 158 22.43 -3.94 0.56
N ALA A 159 23.76 -4.05 0.73
CA ALA A 159 24.60 -4.95 -0.05
C ALA A 159 24.16 -6.43 0.06
N THR A 160 23.59 -6.84 1.20
CA THR A 160 23.10 -8.20 1.48
C THR A 160 21.89 -8.63 0.64
N VAL A 161 21.19 -7.69 0.00
CA VAL A 161 20.05 -7.96 -0.89
C VAL A 161 20.43 -7.79 -2.36
N ARG A 162 21.55 -7.11 -2.63
CA ARG A 162 21.94 -6.68 -3.97
C ARG A 162 22.05 -7.84 -4.97
N SER A 163 22.79 -8.89 -4.62
CA SER A 163 22.99 -10.04 -5.51
C SER A 163 21.68 -10.77 -5.81
N GLU A 164 20.90 -11.07 -4.77
CA GLU A 164 19.59 -11.72 -4.88
C GLU A 164 18.62 -10.91 -5.75
N LEU A 165 18.61 -9.57 -5.59
CA LEU A 165 17.78 -8.68 -6.40
C LEU A 165 18.24 -8.64 -7.86
N MET A 166 19.54 -8.63 -8.13
CA MET A 166 20.08 -8.66 -9.50
C MET A 166 19.67 -9.96 -10.22
N THR A 167 19.87 -11.12 -9.59
CA THR A 167 19.46 -12.41 -10.15
C THR A 167 17.95 -12.48 -10.39
N HIS A 168 17.15 -11.95 -9.45
CA HIS A 168 15.70 -11.84 -9.64
C HIS A 168 15.35 -10.96 -10.85
N LEU A 169 16.01 -9.81 -11.01
CA LEU A 169 15.77 -8.91 -12.14
C LEU A 169 16.19 -9.52 -13.48
N GLU A 170 17.23 -10.36 -13.53
CA GLU A 170 17.59 -11.11 -14.74
C GLU A 170 16.46 -12.07 -15.16
N ALA A 171 15.88 -12.80 -14.20
CA ALA A 171 14.74 -13.68 -14.47
C ALA A 171 13.50 -12.89 -14.92
N VAL A 172 13.25 -11.74 -14.30
CA VAL A 172 12.15 -10.84 -14.68
C VAL A 172 12.38 -10.22 -16.06
N HIS A 173 13.61 -9.89 -16.42
CA HIS A 173 13.96 -9.38 -17.74
C HIS A 173 13.73 -10.43 -18.83
N ALA A 174 14.11 -11.69 -18.58
CA ALA A 174 13.82 -12.79 -19.46
C ALA A 174 12.30 -13.04 -19.60
N GLN A 175 11.53 -12.90 -18.51
CA GLN A 175 10.07 -12.97 -18.57
C GLN A 175 9.48 -11.83 -19.40
N HIS A 176 9.96 -10.61 -19.22
CA HIS A 176 9.53 -9.44 -19.99
C HIS A 176 9.80 -9.63 -21.48
N ALA A 177 10.98 -10.13 -21.84
CA ALA A 177 11.32 -10.43 -23.23
C ALA A 177 10.36 -11.44 -23.88
N ARG A 178 10.01 -12.52 -23.14
CA ARG A 178 9.00 -13.49 -23.60
C ARG A 178 7.63 -12.86 -23.76
N ASP A 179 7.18 -12.08 -22.76
CA ASP A 179 5.90 -11.38 -22.82
C ASP A 179 5.83 -10.44 -24.03
N LEU A 180 6.93 -9.73 -24.33
CA LEU A 180 7.00 -8.84 -25.50
C LEU A 180 6.92 -9.60 -26.82
N ALA A 181 7.58 -10.76 -26.93
CA ALA A 181 7.51 -11.63 -28.11
C ALA A 181 6.09 -12.15 -28.36
N ASP A 182 5.33 -12.40 -27.29
CA ASP A 182 3.93 -12.84 -27.36
C ASP A 182 2.94 -11.69 -27.60
N GLY A 183 3.39 -10.47 -27.86
CA GLY A 183 2.53 -9.28 -28.03
C GLY A 183 1.93 -8.75 -26.73
N ALA A 184 2.46 -9.16 -25.58
CA ALA A 184 2.14 -8.64 -24.26
C ALA A 184 3.28 -7.70 -23.77
N GLY A 185 3.65 -7.79 -22.50
CA GLY A 185 4.73 -7.00 -21.90
C GLY A 185 4.36 -5.56 -21.59
N TRP A 186 3.06 -5.20 -21.66
CA TRP A 186 2.61 -3.88 -21.29
C TRP A 186 2.50 -3.72 -19.77
N VAL A 187 2.79 -2.54 -19.26
CA VAL A 187 2.51 -2.14 -17.88
C VAL A 187 1.70 -0.85 -17.85
N GLU A 188 0.94 -0.68 -16.77
CA GLU A 188 0.28 0.60 -16.50
C GLU A 188 1.34 1.69 -16.25
N LEU A 189 1.13 2.89 -16.82
CA LEU A 189 1.97 4.06 -16.61
C LEU A 189 1.25 5.11 -15.76
N PRO A 190 1.97 5.89 -14.95
CA PRO A 190 1.35 6.90 -14.08
C PRO A 190 0.76 8.06 -14.88
N GLY A 191 -0.47 8.46 -14.52
CA GLY A 191 -1.15 9.65 -15.03
C GLY A 191 -1.26 9.69 -16.56
N ALA A 192 -0.97 10.84 -17.16
CA ALA A 192 -1.03 11.02 -18.60
C ALA A 192 0.23 10.53 -19.34
N LEU A 193 1.15 9.84 -18.66
CA LEU A 193 2.44 9.48 -19.26
C LEU A 193 2.29 8.55 -20.46
N ALA A 194 1.30 7.65 -20.46
CA ALA A 194 1.00 6.80 -21.62
C ALA A 194 0.61 7.60 -22.87
N LYS A 195 0.04 8.81 -22.72
CA LYS A 195 -0.26 9.69 -23.86
C LYS A 195 1.01 10.38 -24.37
N LYS A 196 1.88 10.80 -23.46
CA LYS A 196 3.14 11.51 -23.80
C LYS A 196 4.20 10.56 -24.37
N LEU A 197 4.28 9.34 -23.85
CA LEU A 197 5.24 8.29 -24.22
C LEU A 197 4.49 6.97 -24.48
N PRO A 198 3.89 6.79 -25.67
CA PRO A 198 3.05 5.64 -25.97
C PRO A 198 3.77 4.29 -25.90
N SER A 199 5.07 4.25 -26.16
CA SER A 199 5.89 3.02 -26.10
C SER A 199 6.40 2.67 -24.71
N ALA A 200 6.40 3.63 -23.76
CA ALA A 200 7.06 3.47 -22.47
C ALA A 200 6.49 2.32 -21.64
N GLY A 201 5.23 1.94 -21.86
CA GLY A 201 4.59 0.81 -21.19
C GLY A 201 5.21 -0.55 -21.54
N ARG A 202 6.07 -0.64 -22.56
CA ARG A 202 6.78 -1.87 -22.96
C ARG A 202 8.28 -1.81 -22.66
N GLU A 203 8.78 -0.67 -22.21
CA GLU A 203 10.20 -0.49 -21.93
C GLU A 203 10.58 -1.16 -20.61
N TRP A 204 11.76 -1.78 -20.58
CA TRP A 204 12.27 -2.48 -19.40
C TRP A 204 12.32 -1.59 -18.16
N ALA A 205 12.71 -0.32 -18.32
CA ALA A 205 12.78 0.67 -17.27
C ALA A 205 11.45 0.81 -16.48
N TRP A 206 10.31 0.65 -17.15
CA TRP A 206 8.98 0.75 -16.55
C TRP A 206 8.44 -0.58 -16.04
N SER A 207 9.12 -1.70 -16.29
CA SER A 207 8.69 -2.99 -15.78
C SER A 207 8.66 -3.00 -14.25
N TRP A 208 7.75 -3.78 -13.67
CA TRP A 208 7.69 -3.99 -12.23
C TRP A 208 8.88 -4.84 -11.80
N VAL A 209 9.53 -4.48 -10.68
CA VAL A 209 10.54 -5.36 -10.06
C VAL A 209 9.90 -6.67 -9.64
N PHE A 210 8.68 -6.62 -9.10
CA PHE A 210 7.92 -7.81 -8.70
C PHE A 210 6.67 -7.93 -9.57
N PRO A 211 6.77 -8.52 -10.78
CA PRO A 211 5.63 -8.69 -11.66
C PRO A 211 4.66 -9.76 -11.12
N ALA A 212 3.37 -9.60 -11.40
CA ALA A 212 2.34 -10.59 -11.13
C ALA A 212 2.58 -11.86 -11.97
N THR A 213 2.12 -13.01 -11.48
CA THR A 213 2.29 -14.29 -12.19
C THR A 213 1.45 -14.36 -13.48
N ARG A 214 0.34 -13.62 -13.56
CA ARG A 214 -0.59 -13.63 -14.69
C ARG A 214 -0.63 -12.30 -15.42
N ILE A 215 -0.93 -12.38 -16.72
CA ILE A 215 -1.25 -11.25 -17.59
C ILE A 215 -2.77 -11.04 -17.56
N TYR A 216 -3.21 -9.80 -17.66
CA TYR A 216 -4.61 -9.44 -17.87
C TYR A 216 -4.75 -8.64 -19.15
N VAL A 217 -5.95 -8.63 -19.72
CA VAL A 217 -6.30 -7.77 -20.85
C VAL A 217 -6.96 -6.53 -20.30
N GLU A 218 -6.37 -5.36 -20.55
CA GLU A 218 -6.99 -4.09 -20.17
C GLU A 218 -8.14 -3.77 -21.12
N ARG A 219 -9.29 -3.40 -20.54
CA ARG A 219 -10.57 -3.37 -21.27
C ARG A 219 -10.70 -2.24 -22.29
N GLU A 220 -10.05 -1.10 -22.05
CA GLU A 220 -10.22 0.11 -22.88
C GLU A 220 -9.31 0.08 -24.10
N THR A 221 -8.10 -0.46 -23.93
CA THR A 221 -7.01 -0.45 -24.92
C THR A 221 -6.77 -1.82 -25.55
N GLY A 222 -7.33 -2.90 -24.99
CA GLY A 222 -7.06 -4.27 -25.42
C GLY A 222 -5.64 -4.76 -25.10
N GLN A 223 -4.84 -3.95 -24.40
CA GLN A 223 -3.44 -4.27 -24.13
C GLN A 223 -3.33 -5.44 -23.15
N ARG A 224 -2.47 -6.40 -23.49
CA ARG A 224 -2.09 -7.51 -22.60
C ARG A 224 -1.04 -7.03 -21.62
N ARG A 225 -1.48 -6.68 -20.41
CA ARG A 225 -0.69 -6.05 -19.37
C ARG A 225 -0.30 -7.00 -18.25
N ARG A 226 0.84 -6.75 -17.63
CA ARG A 226 1.25 -7.36 -16.38
C ARG A 226 1.20 -6.33 -15.25
N HIS A 227 0.47 -6.64 -14.19
CA HIS A 227 0.48 -5.83 -12.97
C HIS A 227 1.70 -6.21 -12.11
N HIS A 228 2.01 -5.41 -11.09
CA HIS A 228 2.83 -5.91 -9.99
C HIS A 228 2.15 -7.05 -9.23
N LEU A 229 2.96 -7.84 -8.51
CA LEU A 229 2.50 -8.89 -7.62
C LEU A 229 1.50 -8.34 -6.59
N HIS A 230 0.40 -9.06 -6.40
CA HIS A 230 -0.62 -8.66 -5.44
C HIS A 230 -0.07 -8.77 -4.01
N GLU A 231 -0.29 -7.75 -3.19
CA GLU A 231 0.35 -7.64 -1.87
C GLU A 231 -0.05 -8.74 -0.89
N THR A 232 -1.22 -9.35 -1.10
CA THR A 232 -1.71 -10.46 -0.26
C THR A 232 -0.81 -11.68 -0.34
N VAL A 233 -0.06 -11.86 -1.42
CA VAL A 233 0.92 -12.95 -1.55
C VAL A 233 1.98 -12.82 -0.46
N VAL A 234 2.58 -11.64 -0.31
CA VAL A 234 3.59 -11.36 0.70
C VAL A 234 2.99 -11.37 2.10
N GLN A 235 1.79 -10.80 2.29
CA GLN A 235 1.12 -10.78 3.60
C GLN A 235 0.83 -12.19 4.12
N ARG A 236 0.36 -13.09 3.25
CA ARG A 236 0.09 -14.49 3.61
C ARG A 236 1.39 -15.24 3.93
N ALA A 237 2.41 -15.09 3.08
CA ALA A 237 3.71 -15.73 3.31
C ALA A 237 4.33 -15.27 4.63
N VAL A 238 4.37 -13.96 4.89
CA VAL A 238 4.88 -13.40 6.16
C VAL A 238 4.07 -13.91 7.35
N ARG A 239 2.74 -13.97 7.25
CA ARG A 239 1.90 -14.50 8.34
C ARG A 239 2.25 -15.95 8.66
N VAL A 240 2.41 -16.79 7.64
CA VAL A 240 2.79 -18.21 7.81
C VAL A 240 4.19 -18.32 8.42
N ALA A 241 5.16 -17.55 7.92
CA ALA A 241 6.54 -17.57 8.40
C ALA A 241 6.68 -17.09 9.85
N VAL A 242 5.92 -16.05 10.25
CA VAL A 242 5.89 -15.57 11.66
C VAL A 242 5.39 -16.66 12.60
N LEU A 243 4.34 -17.39 12.20
CA LEU A 243 3.81 -18.50 12.99
C LEU A 243 4.80 -19.67 13.06
N ALA A 244 5.44 -20.01 11.94
CA ALA A 244 6.44 -21.08 11.88
C ALA A 244 7.69 -20.77 12.71
N ALA A 245 8.09 -19.50 12.77
CA ALA A 245 9.21 -19.02 13.59
C ALA A 245 8.92 -19.03 15.11
N GLY A 246 7.71 -19.40 15.54
CA GLY A 246 7.34 -19.44 16.95
C GLY A 246 7.22 -18.06 17.61
N ILE A 247 7.05 -16.99 16.82
CA ILE A 247 7.01 -15.62 17.34
C ILE A 247 5.60 -15.30 17.85
N SER A 248 5.52 -14.97 19.14
CA SER A 248 4.26 -14.60 19.81
C SER A 248 3.81 -13.17 19.51
N LYS A 249 4.72 -12.29 19.10
CA LYS A 249 4.41 -10.92 18.67
C LYS A 249 3.52 -10.93 17.44
N ARG A 250 2.53 -10.03 17.39
CA ARG A 250 1.67 -9.84 16.21
C ARG A 250 2.43 -9.14 15.07
N ALA A 251 3.35 -9.86 14.43
CA ALA A 251 4.16 -9.35 13.35
C ALA A 251 3.44 -9.43 12.00
N THR A 252 3.62 -8.39 11.19
CA THR A 252 3.08 -8.24 9.84
C THR A 252 4.14 -7.62 8.93
N CYS A 253 3.87 -7.47 7.63
CA CYS A 253 4.76 -6.73 6.72
C CYS A 253 5.12 -5.32 7.25
N HIS A 254 4.21 -4.65 7.96
CA HIS A 254 4.48 -3.32 8.52
C HIS A 254 5.47 -3.37 9.69
N THR A 255 5.50 -4.47 10.43
CA THR A 255 6.41 -4.70 11.56
C THR A 255 7.86 -4.70 11.11
N PHE A 256 8.19 -5.25 9.93
CA PHE A 256 9.56 -5.22 9.39
C PHE A 256 10.05 -3.79 9.13
N ARG A 257 9.19 -2.92 8.60
CA ARG A 257 9.52 -1.51 8.42
C ARG A 257 9.69 -0.78 9.76
N HIS A 258 8.89 -1.12 10.78
CA HIS A 258 9.11 -0.57 12.12
C HIS A 258 10.43 -1.04 12.72
N SER A 259 10.74 -2.33 12.62
CA SER A 259 12.03 -2.88 13.04
C SER A 259 13.21 -2.22 12.34
N PHE A 260 13.11 -1.92 11.05
CA PHE A 260 14.13 -1.14 10.34
C PHE A 260 14.38 0.21 11.01
N ALA A 261 13.31 0.97 11.25
CA ALA A 261 13.42 2.29 11.87
C ALA A 261 14.06 2.20 13.25
N THR A 262 13.59 1.27 14.09
CA THR A 262 14.10 1.07 15.44
C THR A 262 15.56 0.63 15.44
N HIS A 263 15.93 -0.35 14.63
CA HIS A 263 17.31 -0.84 14.58
C HIS A 263 18.29 0.19 14.03
N LEU A 264 17.87 1.07 13.10
CA LEU A 264 18.70 2.19 12.68
C LEU A 264 18.97 3.17 13.82
N LEU A 265 17.94 3.53 14.59
CA LEU A 265 18.10 4.38 15.77
C LEU A 265 19.00 3.73 16.83
N GLU A 266 18.81 2.44 17.09
CA GLU A 266 19.64 1.67 18.04
C GLU A 266 21.10 1.58 17.59
N SER A 267 21.35 1.56 16.27
CA SER A 267 22.71 1.60 15.71
C SER A 267 23.37 2.98 15.73
N GLY A 268 22.69 4.00 16.28
CA GLY A 268 23.20 5.37 16.40
C GLY A 268 22.89 6.29 15.22
N SER A 269 21.98 5.90 14.32
CA SER A 269 21.53 6.79 13.24
C SER A 269 20.70 7.95 13.79
N ASP A 270 20.90 9.15 13.23
CA ASP A 270 20.10 10.32 13.59
C ASP A 270 18.63 10.16 13.18
N ILE A 271 17.73 10.71 14.01
CA ILE A 271 16.29 10.62 13.80
C ILE A 271 15.84 11.29 12.50
N ARG A 272 16.48 12.38 12.05
CA ARG A 272 16.13 13.03 10.79
C ARG A 272 16.48 12.14 9.60
N THR A 273 17.63 11.48 9.64
CA THR A 273 18.02 10.50 8.63
C THR A 273 17.00 9.38 8.53
N VAL A 274 16.53 8.85 9.67
CA VAL A 274 15.50 7.79 9.70
C VAL A 274 14.17 8.31 9.15
N GLN A 275 13.78 9.55 9.48
CA GLN A 275 12.57 10.18 8.93
C GLN A 275 12.64 10.34 7.41
N GLU A 276 13.77 10.79 6.87
CA GLU A 276 13.99 10.95 5.43
C GLU A 276 13.88 9.62 4.69
N LEU A 277 14.56 8.56 5.16
CA LEU A 277 14.50 7.21 4.57
C LEU A 277 13.08 6.64 4.53
N LEU A 278 12.28 6.98 5.55
CA LEU A 278 10.90 6.52 5.69
C LEU A 278 9.89 7.45 5.00
N GLY A 279 10.25 8.67 4.63
CA GLY A 279 9.35 9.66 4.06
C GLY A 279 8.29 10.12 5.05
N HIS A 280 8.76 10.56 6.22
CA HIS A 280 7.98 11.28 7.21
C HIS A 280 8.14 12.79 7.04
#